data_AF-D2K910-F1
#
_entry.id   AF-D2K910-F1
#
_cell.length_a   1.000
_cell.length_b   1.000
_cell.length_c   1.000
_cell.angle_alpha   90.00
_cell.angle_beta   90.00
_cell.angle_gamma   90.00
#
_symmetry.space_group_name_H-M   'P 1'
#
loop_
_entity.id
_entity.type
_entity.pdbx_description
1 polymer ?
#
loop_
_entity_poly.entity_id
_entity_poly.type
_entity_poly.pdbx_seq_one_letter_code
_entity_poly.pdbx_strand_id
1 'polypeptide(L)'
;WETQKIFNDPSIMVNPTCVRVPVFYGHAEAVHVETRAPIDAEQVMDMLEQTDGIELFRGADFPTQVRDAGGKDHVLVGRVRNDISHHSGINLWVVADN
;
A
#
# COMPACT_ATOMS: atom_id res chain seq x y z
N TRP A 1 -13.90 6.43 -8.06
CA TRP A 1 -15.27 5.89 -8.03
C TRP A 1 -15.34 4.59 -7.24
N GLU A 2 -14.60 3.53 -7.62
CA GLU A 2 -14.62 2.24 -6.90
C GLU A 2 -14.29 2.37 -5.40
N THR A 3 -13.21 3.07 -5.03
CA THR A 3 -12.85 3.29 -3.60
C THR A 3 -13.98 3.92 -2.81
N GLN A 4 -14.57 5.01 -3.31
CA GLN A 4 -15.69 5.69 -2.66
C GLN A 4 -16.92 4.78 -2.52
N LYS A 5 -17.16 3.91 -3.52
CA LYS A 5 -18.26 2.94 -3.51
C LYS A 5 -18.02 1.82 -2.50
N ILE A 6 -16.81 1.23 -2.46
CA ILE A 6 -16.42 0.16 -1.53
C ILE A 6 -16.53 0.64 -0.08
N PHE A 7 -16.00 1.84 0.21
CA PHE A 7 -16.04 2.43 1.55
C PHE A 7 -17.34 3.15 1.88
N ASN A 8 -18.25 3.30 0.91
CA ASN A 8 -19.45 4.12 1.00
C ASN A 8 -19.16 5.54 1.57
N ASP A 9 -18.06 6.13 1.13
CA ASP A 9 -17.56 7.42 1.62
C ASP A 9 -17.17 8.31 0.42
N PRO A 10 -17.99 9.31 0.05
CA PRO A 10 -17.70 10.19 -1.07
C PRO A 10 -16.60 11.21 -0.78
N SER A 11 -16.16 11.35 0.48
CA SER A 11 -15.09 12.28 0.87
C SER A 11 -13.68 11.74 0.58
N ILE A 12 -13.54 10.44 0.33
CA ILE A 12 -12.25 9.85 -0.02
C ILE A 12 -11.86 10.30 -1.43
N MET A 13 -10.80 11.09 -1.50
CA MET A 13 -10.22 11.56 -2.77
C MET A 13 -9.09 10.63 -3.19
N VAL A 14 -9.07 10.25 -4.46
CA VAL A 14 -8.03 9.38 -5.05
C VAL A 14 -7.55 10.02 -6.33
N ASN A 15 -6.24 10.19 -6.47
CA ASN A 15 -5.59 10.74 -7.66
C ASN A 15 -4.55 9.75 -8.21
N PRO A 16 -4.97 8.74 -9.00
CA PRO A 16 -4.08 7.70 -9.47
C PRO A 16 -3.36 8.10 -10.76
N THR A 17 -2.09 7.71 -10.88
CA THR A 17 -1.38 7.66 -12.16
C THR A 17 -1.04 6.21 -12.47
N CYS A 18 -1.59 5.68 -13.56
CA CYS A 18 -1.37 4.28 -13.95
C CYS A 18 -0.39 4.21 -15.10
N VAL A 19 0.74 3.51 -14.90
CA VAL A 19 1.78 3.33 -15.92
C VAL A 19 1.99 1.85 -16.19
N ARG A 20 2.06 1.47 -17.47
CA ARG A 20 2.44 0.11 -17.86
C ARG A 20 3.96 0.00 -17.86
N VAL A 21 4.49 -0.95 -17.10
CA VAL A 21 5.93 -1.26 -17.02
C VAL A 21 6.21 -2.64 -17.63
N PRO A 22 7.43 -2.92 -18.13
CA PRO A 22 7.74 -4.16 -18.82
C PRO A 22 7.98 -5.33 -17.85
N VAL A 23 6.94 -5.73 -17.13
CA VAL A 23 6.90 -6.93 -16.27
C VAL A 23 5.82 -7.89 -16.75
N PHE A 24 5.99 -9.19 -16.53
CA PHE A 24 5.10 -10.22 -17.09
C PHE A 24 3.70 -10.24 -16.44
N TYR A 25 3.63 -10.11 -15.12
CA TYR A 25 2.40 -10.17 -14.32
C TYR A 25 2.59 -9.46 -12.98
N GLY A 26 1.49 -9.24 -12.28
CA GLY A 26 1.39 -8.57 -10.99
C GLY A 26 1.34 -7.05 -11.10
N HIS A 27 0.73 -6.42 -10.10
CA HIS A 27 0.68 -4.98 -9.94
C HIS A 27 1.53 -4.53 -8.75
N ALA A 28 2.09 -3.34 -8.87
CA ALA A 28 2.70 -2.67 -7.73
C ALA A 28 2.33 -1.19 -7.72
N GLU A 29 2.14 -0.67 -6.51
CA GLU A 29 1.60 0.64 -6.27
C GLU A 29 2.46 1.36 -5.23
N ALA A 30 2.97 2.54 -5.60
CA ALA A 30 3.47 3.50 -4.63
C ALA A 30 2.27 4.33 -4.15
N VAL A 31 1.92 4.18 -2.88
CA VAL A 31 0.71 4.77 -2.31
C VAL A 31 1.09 5.81 -1.26
N HIS A 32 0.48 6.99 -1.35
CA HIS A 32 0.54 8.02 -0.32
C HIS A 32 -0.86 8.19 0.26
N VAL A 33 -0.99 8.04 1.58
CA VAL A 33 -2.26 8.09 2.29
C VAL A 33 -2.23 9.26 3.26
N GLU A 34 -3.22 10.15 3.17
CA GLU A 34 -3.48 11.16 4.18
C GLU A 34 -4.54 10.64 5.16
N THR A 35 -4.24 10.71 6.45
CA THR A 35 -5.12 10.23 7.51
C THR A 35 -5.84 11.38 8.22
N ARG A 36 -7.00 11.10 8.81
CA ARG A 36 -7.81 12.12 9.51
C ARG A 36 -7.10 12.74 10.70
N ALA A 37 -6.24 11.96 11.35
CA ALA A 37 -5.42 12.37 12.48
C ALA A 37 -4.04 11.74 12.32
N PRO A 38 -2.99 12.39 12.84
CA PRO A 38 -1.62 11.88 12.73
C PRO A 38 -1.50 10.47 13.30
N ILE A 39 -0.78 9.61 12.59
CA ILE A 39 -0.46 8.24 13.01
C ILE A 39 1.00 7.98 12.66
N ASP A 40 1.71 7.25 13.52
CA ASP A 40 3.09 6.89 13.25
C ASP A 40 3.18 5.61 12.38
N ALA A 41 4.18 5.57 11.50
CA ALA A 41 4.43 4.44 10.62
C ALA A 41 4.62 3.11 11.36
N GLU A 42 5.22 3.09 12.56
CA GLU A 42 5.31 1.86 13.35
C GLU A 42 3.92 1.36 13.76
N GLN A 43 3.02 2.26 14.16
CA GLN A 43 1.65 1.88 14.49
C GLN A 43 0.90 1.33 13.27
N VAL A 44 1.13 1.92 12.09
CA VAL A 44 0.56 1.41 10.82
C VAL A 44 1.10 0.02 10.52
N MET A 45 2.42 -0.19 10.65
CA MET A 45 3.04 -1.51 10.44
C MET A 45 2.47 -2.56 11.38
N ASP A 46 2.29 -2.25 12.66
CA ASP A 46 1.72 -3.18 13.64
C ASP A 46 0.27 -3.55 13.30
N MET A 47 -0.53 -2.62 12.77
CA MET A 47 -1.89 -2.91 12.28
C MET A 47 -1.87 -3.79 11.02
N LEU A 48 -0.95 -3.53 10.10
CA LEU A 48 -0.80 -4.32 8.86
C LEU A 48 -0.38 -5.76 9.16
N GLU A 49 0.54 -5.98 10.10
CA GLU A 49 0.95 -7.34 10.51
C GLU A 49 -0.17 -8.15 11.16
N GLN A 50 -1.17 -7.48 11.75
CA GLN A 50 -2.32 -8.13 12.38
C GLN A 50 -3.48 -8.34 11.40
N THR A 51 -3.35 -7.89 10.15
CA THR A 51 -4.43 -7.96 9.16
C THR A 51 -4.30 -9.22 8.32
N ASP A 52 -5.33 -10.07 8.34
CA ASP A 52 -5.40 -11.28 7.52
C ASP A 52 -5.24 -10.96 6.04
N GLY A 53 -4.39 -11.73 5.35
CA GLY A 53 -4.12 -11.54 3.92
C GLY A 53 -3.03 -10.50 3.61
N ILE A 54 -2.41 -9.87 4.62
CA ILE A 54 -1.27 -8.96 4.43
C ILE A 54 0.04 -9.62 4.90
N GLU A 55 1.08 -9.52 4.09
CA GLU A 55 2.45 -9.91 4.44
C GLU A 55 3.35 -8.65 4.42
N LEU A 56 3.86 -8.25 5.59
CA LEU A 56 4.64 -7.02 5.77
C LEU A 56 6.15 -7.26 5.63
N PHE A 57 6.81 -6.41 4.84
CA PHE A 57 8.26 -6.31 4.70
C PHE A 57 8.76 -5.08 5.49
N ARG A 58 9.51 -5.31 6.58
CA ARG A 58 10.04 -4.23 7.44
C ARG A 58 11.39 -3.69 6.98
N GLY A 59 11.73 -2.49 7.46
CA GLY A 59 13.02 -1.85 7.22
C GLY A 59 13.23 -1.40 5.78
N ALA A 60 14.43 -1.66 5.23
CA ALA A 60 14.78 -1.25 3.87
C ALA A 60 14.28 -2.23 2.79
N ASP A 61 13.72 -3.36 3.20
CA ASP A 61 13.26 -4.42 2.29
C ASP A 61 11.98 -4.03 1.54
N PHE A 62 11.74 -4.69 0.41
CA PHE A 62 10.56 -4.46 -0.42
C PHE A 62 10.19 -5.69 -1.26
N PRO A 63 8.88 -6.01 -1.35
CA PRO A 63 8.39 -7.01 -2.27
C PRO A 63 8.43 -6.52 -3.72
N THR A 64 8.45 -7.45 -4.66
CA THR A 64 8.34 -7.21 -6.10
C THR A 64 7.34 -8.18 -6.72
N GLN A 65 6.66 -7.73 -7.78
CA GLN A 65 5.55 -8.44 -8.42
C GLN A 65 5.93 -9.87 -8.81
N VAL A 66 7.06 -10.03 -9.49
CA VAL A 66 7.47 -11.29 -10.11
C VAL A 66 8.10 -12.25 -9.10
N ARG A 67 8.92 -11.75 -8.17
CA ARG A 67 9.65 -12.60 -7.22
C ARG A 67 8.78 -13.05 -6.06
N ASP A 68 7.96 -12.13 -5.54
CA ASP A 68 7.37 -12.30 -4.21
C ASP A 68 5.86 -12.53 -4.26
N ALA A 69 5.14 -11.88 -5.19
CA ALA A 69 3.67 -11.93 -5.23
C ALA A 69 3.10 -13.04 -6.12
N GLY A 70 3.82 -13.45 -7.18
CA GLY A 70 3.31 -14.42 -8.16
C GLY A 70 2.80 -15.72 -7.52
N GLY A 71 1.54 -16.05 -7.76
CA GLY A 71 0.86 -17.24 -7.23
C GLY A 71 0.50 -17.17 -5.75
N LYS A 72 0.59 -16.00 -5.10
CA LYS A 72 0.12 -15.78 -3.73
C LYS A 72 -1.18 -14.96 -3.73
N ASP A 73 -2.08 -15.33 -2.82
CA ASP A 73 -3.30 -14.54 -2.55
C ASP A 73 -3.05 -13.35 -1.62
N HIS A 74 -1.86 -13.27 -0.99
CA HIS A 74 -1.51 -12.21 -0.05
C HIS A 74 -1.16 -10.91 -0.75
N VAL A 75 -1.54 -9.79 -0.12
CA VAL A 75 -1.06 -8.45 -0.47
C VAL A 75 0.23 -8.20 0.29
N LEU A 76 1.32 -7.98 -0.44
CA LEU A 76 2.62 -7.70 0.14
C LEU A 76 2.79 -6.20 0.31
N VAL A 77 3.17 -5.76 1.51
CA VAL A 77 3.35 -4.34 1.81
C VAL A 77 4.77 -4.11 2.33
N GLY A 78 5.43 -3.06 1.87
CA GLY A 78 6.75 -2.66 2.36
C GLY A 78 6.96 -1.16 2.33
N ARG A 79 8.15 -0.74 2.71
CA ARG A 79 8.60 0.68 2.66
C ARG A 79 7.67 1.66 3.38
N VAL A 80 6.98 1.16 4.41
CA VAL A 80 6.07 1.94 5.26
C VAL A 80 6.86 2.99 6.02
N ARG A 81 6.46 4.26 5.90
CA ARG A 81 7.13 5.39 6.57
C ARG A 81 6.24 6.62 6.65
N ASN A 82 6.51 7.48 7.62
CA ASN A 82 5.89 8.80 7.72
C ASN A 82 6.21 9.64 6.47
N ASP A 83 5.24 10.43 6.01
CA ASP A 83 5.45 11.40 4.96
C ASP A 83 6.23 12.60 5.49
N ILE A 84 7.25 13.00 4.72
CA ILE A 84 8.10 14.16 5.04
C ILE A 84 7.44 15.49 4.69
N SER A 85 6.39 15.45 3.87
CA SER A 85 5.69 16.61 3.33
C SER A 85 4.33 16.86 3.98
N HIS A 86 3.75 15.85 4.66
CA HIS A 86 2.47 15.97 5.32
C HIS A 86 2.44 15.29 6.69
N HIS A 87 2.05 16.03 7.72
CA HIS A 87 2.08 15.57 9.12
C HIS A 87 1.19 14.35 9.41
N SER A 88 0.12 14.16 8.64
CA SER A 88 -0.77 13.00 8.74
C SER A 88 -0.62 12.04 7.56
N GLY A 89 0.49 12.14 6.82
CA GLY A 89 0.77 11.34 5.64
C GLY A 89 1.56 10.06 5.95
N ILE A 90 1.21 8.97 5.27
CA ILE A 90 1.94 7.69 5.30
C ILE A 90 2.22 7.26 3.87
N ASN A 91 3.45 6.81 3.63
CA ASN A 91 3.87 6.22 2.36
C ASN A 91 3.94 4.70 2.46
N LEU A 92 3.48 4.00 1.43
CA LEU A 92 3.47 2.54 1.34
C LEU A 92 3.93 2.10 -0.06
N TRP A 93 4.54 0.92 -0.13
CA TRP A 93 4.74 0.18 -1.37
C TRP A 93 3.94 -1.12 -1.29
N VAL A 94 3.00 -1.31 -2.22
CA VAL A 94 2.05 -2.42 -2.21
C VAL A 94 2.24 -3.25 -3.47
N VAL A 95 2.23 -4.57 -3.33
CA VAL A 95 2.43 -5.53 -4.43
C VAL A 95 1.44 -6.68 -4.27
N ALA A 96 0.76 -7.05 -5.35
CA ALA A 96 -0.13 -8.21 -5.37
C ALA A 96 -0.12 -8.89 -6.75
N ASP A 97 -0.45 -10.18 -6.79
CA ASP A 97 -0.78 -10.87 -8.03
C ASP A 97 -2.18 -10.43 -8.50
N ASN A 98 -2.36 -10.25 -9.80
CA ASN A 98 -3.51 -9.56 -10.39
C ASN A 98 -4.48 -10.47 -11.15
#